data_AF-A0A9J8BLU8-F1
#
_entry.id   AF-A0A9J8BLU8-F1
#
_cell.length_a   1.000
_cell.length_b   1.000
_cell.length_c   1.000
_cell.angle_alpha   90.00
_cell.angle_beta   90.00
_cell.angle_gamma   90.00
#
_symmetry.space_group_name_H-M   'P 1'
#
loop_
_entity.id
_entity.type
_entity.pdbx_description
1 polymer ?
#
loop_
_entity_poly.entity_id
_entity_poly.type
_entity_poly.pdbx_seq_one_letter_code
_entity_poly.pdbx_strand_id
1 'polypeptide(L)'
;MKTFCFNFPTSFQFIVPKKWKRHRPVCIHLAGTGDHFFWRRRTLMARPMIKESGMASLLLENPYYILRNFKKPKDQLRSSLKNVSDLFVMGGALILESAALLHWLEREGFWPLGMTGISMGGHMASLAVTNWPKPIPLIPCLSWTTASSVFTTGVLSRAVNWRELEKQYCEHPVYEEEIINMLEYCGTDSFRMGQEFVKNAPGSFDRLSDLDLTHDLLDLHSPERDHQMGLRSSCSQPGTGGHASDSALLMGRRERDGLDQMLSAVSSSGPHLDMLHAKNITCGAGQRHSLQRESLCFMKGVMDECTHIANFSVPVDPSLIIIVQAKEDAYIPRTGVRSLQEIWPGCEVRYLNGGHVSAYLFKQGLFRQAIYDAYDRFLQKYSSL
;
A
#
# COMPACT_ATOMS: atom_id res chain seq x y z
N MET A 1 10.93 9.51 -27.65
CA MET A 1 11.00 8.78 -26.39
C MET A 1 12.47 8.65 -26.02
N LYS A 2 12.87 9.14 -24.85
CA LYS A 2 14.16 8.77 -24.23
C LYS A 2 13.86 7.70 -23.19
N THR A 3 14.78 6.76 -23.01
CA THR A 3 14.70 5.72 -21.97
C THR A 3 15.90 5.91 -21.06
N PHE A 4 15.64 6.04 -19.77
CA PHE A 4 16.66 6.00 -18.74
C PHE A 4 16.50 4.70 -17.93
N CYS A 5 17.61 4.06 -17.63
CA CYS A 5 17.70 2.97 -16.66
C CYS A 5 18.60 3.47 -15.54
N PHE A 6 18.07 3.57 -14.33
CA PHE A 6 18.86 3.94 -13.16
C PHE A 6 19.10 2.70 -12.31
N ASN A 7 20.28 2.58 -11.72
CA ASN A 7 20.60 1.56 -10.73
C ASN A 7 20.30 2.11 -9.34
N PHE A 8 19.02 2.19 -8.97
CA PHE A 8 18.64 2.15 -7.56
C PHE A 8 18.81 0.70 -7.07
N PRO A 9 18.68 0.37 -5.77
CA PRO A 9 18.46 -1.02 -5.33
C PRO A 9 17.24 -1.69 -6.03
N THR A 10 16.45 -0.91 -6.77
CA THR A 10 15.26 -1.24 -7.54
C THR A 10 15.56 -1.17 -9.04
N SER A 11 15.01 -2.11 -9.84
CA SER A 11 15.15 -2.10 -11.30
C SER A 11 13.93 -1.39 -11.90
N PHE A 12 14.12 -0.21 -12.48
CA PHE A 12 13.04 0.50 -13.17
C PHE A 12 13.48 1.05 -14.52
N GLN A 13 12.49 1.23 -15.39
CA GLN A 13 12.67 1.91 -16.66
C GLN A 13 11.84 3.19 -16.69
N PHE A 14 12.49 4.32 -16.93
CA PHE A 14 11.81 5.59 -17.07
C PHE A 14 11.73 6.04 -18.53
N ILE A 15 10.51 6.29 -18.99
CA ILE A 15 10.19 6.54 -20.38
C ILE A 15 9.53 7.91 -20.51
N VAL A 16 10.22 8.84 -21.17
CA VAL A 16 9.80 10.24 -21.27
C VAL A 16 9.58 10.71 -22.71
N PRO A 17 8.66 11.65 -22.96
CA PRO A 17 8.49 12.28 -24.28
C PRO A 17 9.76 13.07 -24.67
N LYS A 18 9.93 13.35 -25.97
CA LYS A 18 11.07 14.20 -26.43
C LYS A 18 10.84 15.68 -26.12
N LYS A 19 9.58 16.11 -26.12
CA LYS A 19 9.13 17.46 -25.83
C LYS A 19 7.94 17.36 -24.90
N TRP A 20 7.96 18.13 -23.83
CA TRP A 20 6.83 18.28 -22.92
C TRP A 20 5.86 19.32 -23.48
N LYS A 21 4.57 19.16 -23.19
CA LYS A 21 3.55 20.14 -23.61
C LYS A 21 3.53 21.31 -22.64
N ARG A 22 2.80 21.17 -21.52
CA ARG A 22 2.67 22.18 -20.48
C ARG A 22 3.27 21.70 -19.17
N HIS A 23 2.81 20.54 -18.70
CA HIS A 23 3.29 19.88 -17.49
C HIS A 23 4.23 18.72 -17.81
N ARG A 24 4.84 18.13 -16.77
CA ARG A 24 5.69 16.93 -16.86
C ARG A 24 5.02 15.73 -16.16
N PRO A 25 3.84 15.27 -16.61
CA PRO A 25 3.10 14.22 -15.93
C PRO A 25 3.82 12.87 -15.99
N VAL A 26 3.84 12.15 -14.88
CA VAL A 26 4.47 10.83 -14.77
C VAL A 26 3.54 9.85 -14.05
N CYS A 27 3.23 8.73 -14.73
CA CYS A 27 2.53 7.61 -14.14
C CYS A 27 3.50 6.46 -13.80
N ILE A 28 3.52 6.03 -12.54
CA ILE A 28 4.24 4.82 -12.12
C ILE A 28 3.37 3.60 -12.42
N HIS A 29 3.92 2.60 -13.10
CA HIS A 29 3.26 1.36 -13.45
C HIS A 29 3.85 0.19 -12.65
N LEU A 30 3.04 -0.44 -11.81
CA LEU A 30 3.42 -1.68 -11.12
C LEU A 30 3.05 -2.91 -11.95
N ALA A 31 3.92 -3.94 -11.91
CA ALA A 31 3.78 -5.13 -12.72
C ALA A 31 2.79 -6.14 -12.10
N GLY A 32 1.97 -6.76 -12.96
CA GLY A 32 1.13 -7.89 -12.57
C GLY A 32 1.92 -9.20 -12.44
N THR A 33 1.27 -10.25 -11.95
CA THR A 33 1.87 -11.58 -11.81
C THR A 33 2.41 -12.08 -13.14
N GLY A 34 3.68 -12.49 -13.17
CA GLY A 34 4.35 -12.99 -14.38
C GLY A 34 4.74 -11.93 -15.41
N ASP A 35 4.56 -10.64 -15.13
CA ASP A 35 5.09 -9.56 -15.97
C ASP A 35 6.57 -9.31 -15.69
N HIS A 36 7.42 -10.07 -16.36
CA HIS A 36 8.87 -9.94 -16.27
C HIS A 36 9.39 -8.79 -17.12
N PHE A 37 10.45 -8.12 -16.64
CA PHE A 37 11.07 -6.99 -17.31
C PHE A 37 10.05 -5.84 -17.55
N PHE A 38 10.12 -5.24 -18.75
CA PHE A 38 9.36 -4.03 -19.09
C PHE A 38 8.61 -4.12 -20.41
N TRP A 39 8.82 -5.16 -21.23
CA TRP A 39 8.41 -5.13 -22.65
C TRP A 39 6.91 -4.91 -22.85
N ARG A 40 6.07 -5.60 -22.07
CA ARG A 40 4.60 -5.50 -22.18
C ARG A 40 4.12 -4.11 -21.79
N ARG A 41 4.47 -3.65 -20.59
CA ARG A 41 4.13 -2.29 -20.11
C ARG A 41 4.71 -1.19 -21.01
N ARG A 42 5.94 -1.35 -21.48
CA ARG A 42 6.58 -0.42 -22.44
C ARG A 42 5.80 -0.32 -23.75
N THR A 43 5.39 -1.47 -24.30
CA THR A 43 4.80 -1.53 -25.64
C THR A 43 3.32 -1.19 -25.64
N LEU A 44 2.56 -1.69 -24.66
CA LEU A 44 1.11 -1.59 -24.61
C LEU A 44 0.59 -0.39 -23.81
N MET A 45 1.40 0.16 -22.90
CA MET A 45 1.03 1.31 -22.07
C MET A 45 1.89 2.54 -22.38
N ALA A 46 3.18 2.51 -22.03
CA ALA A 46 4.04 3.70 -22.04
C ALA A 46 4.20 4.35 -23.43
N ARG A 47 4.44 3.54 -24.47
CA ARG A 47 4.61 4.05 -25.84
C ARG A 47 3.33 4.71 -26.37
N PRO A 48 2.14 4.09 -26.27
CA PRO A 48 0.88 4.76 -26.57
C PRO A 48 0.65 6.03 -25.73
N MET A 49 0.89 6.00 -24.42
CA MET A 49 0.68 7.18 -23.54
C MET A 49 1.51 8.40 -23.94
N ILE A 50 2.76 8.19 -24.36
CA ILE A 50 3.57 9.29 -24.91
C ILE A 50 2.97 9.87 -26.19
N LYS A 51 2.39 9.03 -27.06
CA LYS A 51 1.82 9.48 -28.34
C LYS A 51 0.47 10.17 -28.14
N GLU A 52 -0.37 9.62 -27.28
CA GLU A 52 -1.75 10.03 -27.05
C GLU A 52 -1.82 11.31 -26.21
N SER A 53 -1.18 11.32 -25.03
CA SER A 53 -1.26 12.45 -24.09
C SER A 53 0.06 13.20 -23.91
N GLY A 54 1.19 12.58 -24.21
CA GLY A 54 2.52 13.13 -23.91
C GLY A 54 2.95 12.88 -22.45
N MET A 55 2.30 11.93 -21.77
CA MET A 55 2.65 11.52 -20.42
C MET A 55 3.85 10.58 -20.41
N ALA A 56 4.69 10.72 -19.38
CA ALA A 56 5.77 9.78 -19.13
C ALA A 56 5.31 8.61 -18.26
N SER A 57 6.03 7.50 -18.38
CA SER A 57 5.78 6.28 -17.62
C SER A 57 7.05 5.83 -16.93
N LEU A 58 6.95 5.54 -15.64
CA LEU A 58 7.98 4.85 -14.87
C LEU A 58 7.53 3.41 -14.64
N LEU A 59 8.30 2.44 -15.14
CA LEU A 59 7.96 1.02 -15.08
C LEU A 59 8.82 0.36 -14.01
N LEU A 60 8.22 0.00 -12.87
CA LEU A 60 8.92 -0.67 -11.76
C LEU A 60 8.90 -2.19 -11.94
N GLU A 61 10.04 -2.86 -11.84
CA GLU A 61 10.10 -4.32 -11.87
C GLU A 61 9.84 -4.90 -10.48
N ASN A 62 9.07 -5.99 -10.40
CA ASN A 62 8.75 -6.58 -9.11
C ASN A 62 9.98 -7.24 -8.47
N PRO A 63 10.17 -7.12 -7.13
CA PRO A 63 11.07 -7.99 -6.39
C PRO A 63 10.79 -9.47 -6.69
N TYR A 64 11.80 -10.34 -6.58
CA TYR A 64 11.76 -11.75 -6.97
C TYR A 64 11.55 -12.06 -8.47
N TYR A 65 11.26 -11.06 -9.34
CA TYR A 65 11.16 -11.28 -10.79
C TYR A 65 12.43 -10.88 -11.54
N ILE A 66 13.26 -10.05 -10.89
CA ILE A 66 14.50 -9.49 -11.43
C ILE A 66 15.54 -10.61 -11.57
N LEU A 67 15.84 -11.00 -12.80
CA LEU A 67 16.89 -11.99 -13.10
C LEU A 67 18.31 -11.43 -12.89
N ARG A 68 18.47 -10.10 -12.84
CA ARG A 68 19.79 -9.46 -12.99
C ARG A 68 20.51 -9.12 -11.68
N ASN A 69 19.82 -9.08 -10.53
CA ASN A 69 20.38 -8.57 -9.27
C ASN A 69 20.33 -9.58 -8.09
N PHE A 70 20.43 -10.89 -8.34
CA PHE A 70 20.45 -11.93 -7.29
C PHE A 70 19.23 -11.99 -6.33
N LYS A 71 18.19 -11.17 -6.55
CA LYS A 71 16.96 -11.12 -5.72
C LYS A 71 15.96 -12.24 -6.02
N LYS A 72 16.20 -13.04 -7.06
CA LYS A 72 15.38 -14.20 -7.40
C LYS A 72 16.12 -15.48 -7.00
N PRO A 73 15.56 -16.35 -6.14
CA PRO A 73 16.18 -17.63 -5.79
C PRO A 73 16.48 -18.47 -7.05
N LYS A 74 17.64 -19.12 -7.10
CA LYS A 74 18.16 -19.80 -8.31
C LYS A 74 17.24 -20.89 -8.87
N ASP A 75 16.57 -21.58 -7.97
CA ASP A 75 15.61 -22.66 -8.21
C ASP A 75 14.15 -22.17 -8.31
N GLN A 76 13.92 -20.85 -8.21
CA GLN A 76 12.59 -20.29 -8.43
C GLN A 76 12.23 -20.27 -9.92
N LEU A 77 11.17 -20.97 -10.31
CA LEU A 77 10.69 -20.95 -11.68
C LEU A 77 9.83 -19.70 -11.94
N ARG A 78 10.25 -18.88 -12.92
CA ARG A 78 9.52 -17.67 -13.35
C ARG A 78 9.06 -16.78 -12.18
N SER A 79 7.76 -16.54 -12.04
CA SER A 79 7.12 -15.69 -11.04
C SER A 79 6.47 -16.45 -9.89
N SER A 80 6.65 -17.78 -9.84
CA SER A 80 6.12 -18.62 -8.77
C SER A 80 7.01 -18.48 -7.54
N LEU A 81 6.55 -17.72 -6.55
CA LEU A 81 7.26 -17.57 -5.27
C LEU A 81 7.34 -18.91 -4.55
N LYS A 82 8.39 -19.10 -3.75
CA LYS A 82 8.57 -20.34 -2.99
C LYS A 82 7.73 -20.36 -1.73
N ASN A 83 7.69 -19.23 -1.03
CA ASN A 83 7.02 -19.11 0.25
C ASN A 83 5.87 -18.10 0.15
N VAL A 84 4.87 -18.28 1.00
CA VAL A 84 3.81 -17.29 1.19
C VAL A 84 4.39 -16.00 1.76
N SER A 85 5.35 -16.09 2.69
CA SER A 85 6.03 -14.93 3.28
C SER A 85 6.74 -14.05 2.24
N ASP A 86 7.28 -14.64 1.17
CA ASP A 86 7.93 -13.90 0.07
C ASP A 86 6.93 -12.93 -0.61
N LEU A 87 5.63 -13.25 -0.60
CA LEU A 87 4.58 -12.38 -1.14
C LEU A 87 4.50 -11.07 -0.34
N PHE A 88 4.54 -11.15 0.99
CA PHE A 88 4.48 -9.98 1.87
C PHE A 88 5.76 -9.16 1.80
N VAL A 89 6.93 -9.82 1.75
CA VAL A 89 8.21 -9.13 1.56
C VAL A 89 8.24 -8.40 0.21
N MET A 90 7.76 -9.04 -0.86
CA MET A 90 7.62 -8.39 -2.17
C MET A 90 6.67 -7.19 -2.10
N GLY A 91 5.53 -7.35 -1.43
CA GLY A 91 4.54 -6.29 -1.26
C GLY A 91 5.10 -5.08 -0.51
N GLY A 92 5.71 -5.30 0.66
CA GLY A 92 6.33 -4.25 1.46
C GLY A 92 7.45 -3.53 0.70
N ALA A 93 8.29 -4.27 -0.02
CA ALA A 93 9.30 -3.68 -0.88
C ALA A 93 8.67 -2.80 -1.97
N LEU A 94 7.63 -3.27 -2.67
CA LEU A 94 6.96 -2.47 -3.71
C LEU A 94 6.33 -1.18 -3.17
N ILE A 95 5.78 -1.20 -1.95
CA ILE A 95 5.24 0.00 -1.28
C ILE A 95 6.37 1.02 -1.05
N LEU A 96 7.46 0.58 -0.41
CA LEU A 96 8.60 1.45 -0.10
C LEU A 96 9.31 1.98 -1.35
N GLU A 97 9.54 1.11 -2.34
CA GLU A 97 10.16 1.49 -3.60
C GLU A 97 9.27 2.49 -4.37
N SER A 98 7.95 2.32 -4.33
CA SER A 98 7.01 3.28 -4.93
C SER A 98 7.05 4.63 -4.24
N ALA A 99 7.07 4.66 -2.91
CA ALA A 99 7.17 5.90 -2.14
C ALA A 99 8.48 6.66 -2.45
N ALA A 100 9.61 5.96 -2.47
CA ALA A 100 10.91 6.53 -2.82
C ALA A 100 10.91 7.12 -4.24
N LEU A 101 10.30 6.42 -5.20
CA LEU A 101 10.21 6.88 -6.59
C LEU A 101 9.27 8.08 -6.74
N LEU A 102 8.16 8.13 -6.01
CA LEU A 102 7.26 9.29 -6.00
C LEU A 102 7.98 10.54 -5.45
N HIS A 103 8.68 10.42 -4.32
CA HIS A 103 9.47 11.52 -3.76
C HIS A 103 10.60 11.96 -4.70
N TRP A 104 11.30 11.00 -5.32
CA TRP A 104 12.32 11.31 -6.32
C TRP A 104 11.72 12.09 -7.50
N LEU A 105 10.61 11.62 -8.07
CA LEU A 105 9.93 12.29 -9.18
C LEU A 105 9.46 13.71 -8.80
N GLU A 106 8.89 13.87 -7.60
CA GLU A 106 8.47 15.18 -7.11
C GLU A 106 9.65 16.15 -7.00
N ARG A 107 10.76 15.71 -6.41
CA ARG A 107 11.99 16.51 -6.28
C ARG A 107 12.58 16.92 -7.63
N GLU A 108 12.49 16.05 -8.64
CA GLU A 108 12.94 16.34 -10.01
C GLU A 108 11.97 17.25 -10.81
N GLY A 109 10.91 17.74 -10.16
CA GLY A 109 9.92 18.66 -10.74
C GLY A 109 8.98 17.99 -11.74
N PHE A 110 8.69 16.70 -11.57
CA PHE A 110 7.63 16.03 -12.32
C PHE A 110 6.28 16.26 -11.65
N TRP A 111 5.29 16.67 -12.44
CA TRP A 111 3.95 16.96 -11.97
C TRP A 111 2.98 16.97 -13.16
N PRO A 112 1.72 16.51 -12.99
CA PRO A 112 1.22 15.72 -11.85
C PRO A 112 1.82 14.30 -11.82
N LEU A 113 1.87 13.69 -10.63
CA LEU A 113 2.27 12.31 -10.41
C LEU A 113 1.05 11.41 -10.25
N GLY A 114 1.17 10.12 -10.54
CA GLY A 114 0.08 9.16 -10.37
C GLY A 114 0.55 7.72 -10.46
N MET A 115 -0.31 6.78 -10.06
CA MET A 115 0.03 5.36 -10.01
C MET A 115 -1.02 4.50 -10.72
N THR A 116 -0.55 3.44 -11.36
CA THR A 116 -1.40 2.41 -11.97
C THR A 116 -0.72 1.05 -11.87
N GLY A 117 -1.51 0.01 -12.05
CA GLY A 117 -1.02 -1.34 -12.20
C GLY A 117 -2.14 -2.26 -12.65
N ILE A 118 -1.79 -3.45 -13.12
CA ILE A 118 -2.76 -4.44 -13.56
C ILE A 118 -2.65 -5.68 -12.68
N SER A 119 -3.79 -6.26 -12.27
CA SER A 119 -3.83 -7.46 -11.44
C SER A 119 -3.12 -7.24 -10.10
N MET A 120 -2.18 -8.11 -9.72
CA MET A 120 -1.31 -7.89 -8.57
C MET A 120 -0.70 -6.48 -8.54
N GLY A 121 -0.29 -5.92 -9.68
CA GLY A 121 0.26 -4.57 -9.74
C GLY A 121 -0.77 -3.49 -9.42
N GLY A 122 -2.05 -3.70 -9.77
CA GLY A 122 -3.12 -2.77 -9.43
C GLY A 122 -3.39 -2.75 -7.93
N HIS A 123 -3.38 -3.94 -7.31
CA HIS A 123 -3.51 -4.08 -5.87
C HIS A 123 -2.31 -3.44 -5.12
N MET A 124 -1.09 -3.65 -5.60
CA MET A 124 0.08 -3.00 -5.02
C MET A 124 0.09 -1.49 -5.22
N ALA A 125 -0.45 -0.99 -6.33
CA ALA A 125 -0.54 0.46 -6.57
C ALA A 125 -1.50 1.09 -5.55
N SER A 126 -2.59 0.39 -5.23
CA SER A 126 -3.49 0.78 -4.15
C SER A 126 -2.78 0.86 -2.79
N LEU A 127 -2.06 -0.20 -2.39
CA LEU A 127 -1.32 -0.23 -1.12
C LEU A 127 -0.17 0.81 -1.07
N ALA A 128 0.45 1.12 -2.20
CA ALA A 128 1.47 2.16 -2.26
C ALA A 128 0.88 3.56 -2.03
N VAL A 129 -0.28 3.85 -2.63
CA VAL A 129 -0.93 5.17 -2.54
C VAL A 129 -1.54 5.44 -1.16
N THR A 130 -1.93 4.41 -0.39
CA THR A 130 -2.37 4.61 1.01
C THR A 130 -1.26 5.18 1.91
N ASN A 131 0.00 5.06 1.49
CA ASN A 131 1.17 5.60 2.19
C ASN A 131 1.67 6.94 1.63
N TRP A 132 0.97 7.52 0.63
CA TRP A 132 1.36 8.78 0.01
C TRP A 132 0.60 9.97 0.63
N PRO A 133 1.29 11.00 1.15
CA PRO A 133 0.66 12.06 1.96
C PRO A 133 -0.02 13.18 1.15
N LYS A 134 -0.10 13.05 -0.18
CA LYS A 134 -0.68 14.09 -1.06
C LYS A 134 -1.77 13.52 -1.96
N PRO A 135 -2.69 14.34 -2.50
CA PRO A 135 -3.63 13.87 -3.51
C PRO A 135 -2.89 13.29 -4.72
N ILE A 136 -3.35 12.14 -5.22
CA ILE A 136 -2.70 11.43 -6.33
C ILE A 136 -3.71 10.61 -7.15
N PRO A 137 -3.74 10.76 -8.49
CA PRO A 137 -4.44 9.84 -9.39
C PRO A 137 -3.98 8.39 -9.20
N LEU A 138 -4.94 7.52 -8.90
CA LEU A 138 -4.71 6.07 -8.75
C LEU A 138 -5.66 5.30 -9.67
N ILE A 139 -5.09 4.42 -10.51
CA ILE A 139 -5.84 3.66 -11.51
C ILE A 139 -5.51 2.17 -11.39
N PRO A 140 -6.11 1.47 -10.42
CA PRO A 140 -5.89 0.06 -10.20
C PRO A 140 -6.77 -0.73 -11.18
N CYS A 141 -6.14 -1.49 -12.07
CA CYS A 141 -6.81 -2.24 -13.12
C CYS A 141 -6.85 -3.74 -12.78
N LEU A 142 -8.02 -4.36 -12.94
CA LEU A 142 -8.26 -5.78 -12.71
C LEU A 142 -7.73 -6.22 -11.33
N SER A 143 -7.98 -5.46 -10.28
CA SER A 143 -7.45 -5.69 -8.94
C SER A 143 -8.48 -5.34 -7.88
N TRP A 144 -8.58 -6.06 -6.77
CA TRP A 144 -9.59 -5.79 -5.73
C TRP A 144 -8.95 -5.47 -4.38
N THR A 145 -9.74 -5.60 -3.32
CA THR A 145 -9.40 -5.14 -1.97
C THR A 145 -8.43 -6.03 -1.21
N THR A 146 -8.30 -7.32 -1.56
CA THR A 146 -7.47 -8.28 -0.81
C THR A 146 -6.91 -9.37 -1.73
N ALA A 147 -5.75 -9.91 -1.36
CA ALA A 147 -5.18 -11.10 -1.97
C ALA A 147 -5.78 -12.41 -1.42
N SER A 148 -6.48 -12.36 -0.28
CA SER A 148 -7.06 -13.53 0.39
C SER A 148 -7.96 -14.33 -0.56
N SER A 149 -8.93 -13.67 -1.20
CA SER A 149 -9.84 -14.37 -2.13
C SER A 149 -9.12 -14.93 -3.36
N VAL A 150 -8.06 -14.27 -3.83
CA VAL A 150 -7.26 -14.71 -4.98
C VAL A 150 -6.58 -16.05 -4.70
N PHE A 151 -5.96 -16.18 -3.53
CA PHE A 151 -5.21 -17.38 -3.16
C PHE A 151 -6.03 -18.46 -2.46
N THR A 152 -7.21 -18.15 -1.91
CA THR A 152 -7.99 -19.13 -1.13
C THR A 152 -9.24 -19.64 -1.85
N THR A 153 -9.81 -18.87 -2.78
CA THR A 153 -11.04 -19.25 -3.50
C THR A 153 -10.97 -19.03 -5.02
N GLY A 154 -10.11 -18.14 -5.49
CA GLY A 154 -9.91 -17.83 -6.91
C GLY A 154 -9.16 -18.92 -7.67
N VAL A 155 -8.99 -18.77 -8.98
CA VAL A 155 -8.27 -19.77 -9.80
C VAL A 155 -6.82 -19.99 -9.35
N LEU A 156 -6.20 -19.01 -8.70
CA LEU A 156 -4.84 -19.15 -8.16
C LEU A 156 -4.78 -19.99 -6.89
N SER A 157 -5.90 -20.25 -6.20
CA SER A 157 -5.93 -21.22 -5.09
C SER A 157 -5.49 -22.61 -5.51
N ARG A 158 -5.70 -22.99 -6.76
CA ARG A 158 -5.26 -24.28 -7.31
C ARG A 158 -3.75 -24.35 -7.57
N ALA A 159 -3.06 -23.21 -7.57
CA ALA A 159 -1.62 -23.14 -7.72
C ALA A 159 -0.88 -23.17 -6.36
N VAL A 160 -1.61 -23.06 -5.25
CA VAL A 160 -1.05 -23.12 -3.89
C VAL A 160 -0.84 -24.59 -3.49
N ASN A 161 0.33 -24.90 -2.95
CA ASN A 161 0.64 -26.23 -2.43
C ASN A 161 0.02 -26.44 -1.03
N TRP A 162 -1.31 -26.60 -0.98
CA TRP A 162 -2.07 -26.76 0.26
C TRP A 162 -1.58 -27.92 1.12
N ARG A 163 -1.14 -29.03 0.51
CA ARG A 163 -0.62 -30.18 1.26
C ARG A 163 0.59 -29.81 2.10
N GLU A 164 1.48 -28.99 1.55
CA GLU A 164 2.66 -28.53 2.27
C GLU A 164 2.30 -27.47 3.32
N LEU A 165 1.38 -26.55 3.01
CA LEU A 165 0.92 -25.56 3.99
C LEU A 165 0.17 -26.20 5.17
N GLU A 166 -0.68 -27.20 4.91
CA GLU A 166 -1.37 -28.00 5.93
C GLU A 166 -0.36 -28.72 6.84
N LYS A 167 0.68 -29.29 6.23
CA LYS A 167 1.77 -29.95 6.96
C LYS A 167 2.52 -28.96 7.85
N GLN A 168 2.92 -27.81 7.29
CA GLN A 168 3.64 -26.77 8.03
C GLN A 168 2.80 -26.19 9.16
N TYR A 169 1.51 -25.97 8.94
CA TYR A 169 0.57 -25.52 9.97
C TYR A 169 0.48 -26.52 11.14
N CYS A 170 0.45 -27.82 10.84
CA CYS A 170 0.38 -28.88 11.85
C CYS A 170 1.70 -29.07 12.61
N GLU A 171 2.83 -29.06 11.91
CA GLU A 171 4.15 -29.42 12.47
C GLU A 171 4.86 -28.24 13.15
N HIS A 172 4.48 -27.00 12.84
CA HIS A 172 5.17 -25.81 13.31
C HIS A 172 4.20 -24.80 13.95
N PRO A 173 3.73 -25.05 15.19
CA PRO A 173 2.84 -24.13 15.90
C PRO A 173 3.48 -22.75 16.15
N VAL A 174 4.82 -22.66 16.09
CA VAL A 174 5.58 -21.41 16.16
C VAL A 174 5.15 -20.42 15.08
N TYR A 175 4.73 -20.88 13.88
CA TYR A 175 4.25 -19.96 12.85
C TYR A 175 2.94 -19.27 13.24
N GLU A 176 2.06 -19.96 13.96
CA GLU A 176 0.83 -19.35 14.46
C GLU A 176 1.17 -18.26 15.49
N GLU A 177 2.05 -18.56 16.46
CA GLU A 177 2.48 -17.58 17.46
C GLU A 177 3.24 -16.39 16.85
N GLU A 178 4.22 -16.62 15.97
CA GLU A 178 5.00 -15.56 15.32
C GLU A 178 4.15 -14.70 14.39
N ILE A 179 3.24 -15.33 13.63
CA ILE A 179 2.36 -14.59 12.73
C ILE A 179 1.32 -13.83 13.55
N ILE A 180 0.70 -14.41 14.57
CA ILE A 180 -0.20 -13.68 15.48
C ILE A 180 0.50 -12.47 16.10
N ASN A 181 1.73 -12.63 16.59
CA ASN A 181 2.51 -11.50 17.12
C ASN A 181 2.80 -10.44 16.06
N MET A 182 3.08 -10.83 14.80
CA MET A 182 3.21 -9.89 13.68
C MET A 182 1.89 -9.19 13.32
N LEU A 183 0.75 -9.88 13.45
CA LEU A 183 -0.57 -9.33 13.20
C LEU A 183 -0.99 -8.34 14.29
N GLU A 184 -0.74 -8.66 15.56
CA GLU A 184 -0.89 -7.73 16.69
C GLU A 184 -0.01 -6.49 16.51
N TYR A 185 1.24 -6.66 16.03
CA TYR A 185 2.15 -5.56 15.69
C TYR A 185 1.62 -4.67 14.55
N CYS A 186 0.95 -5.23 13.54
CA CYS A 186 0.35 -4.47 12.43
C CYS A 186 -0.88 -3.64 12.85
N GLY A 187 -1.55 -3.98 13.96
CA GLY A 187 -2.68 -3.21 14.52
C GLY A 187 -2.28 -1.89 15.20
N THR A 188 -0.98 -1.62 15.34
CA THR A 188 -0.43 -0.38 15.93
C THR A 188 -0.25 0.72 14.87
N ASP A 189 -0.28 2.01 15.25
CA ASP A 189 -0.12 3.15 14.34
C ASP A 189 1.24 3.12 13.58
N SER A 190 1.20 2.55 12.37
CA SER A 190 2.37 2.33 11.51
C SER A 190 3.11 3.61 11.14
N PHE A 191 2.42 4.75 11.08
CA PHE A 191 3.04 6.05 10.81
C PHE A 191 3.90 6.50 11.98
N ARG A 192 3.36 6.43 13.20
CA ARG A 192 4.12 6.73 14.42
C ARG A 192 5.29 5.78 14.61
N MET A 193 5.11 4.50 14.31
CA MET A 193 6.17 3.50 14.39
C MET A 193 7.28 3.74 13.35
N GLY A 194 6.94 4.16 12.13
CA GLY A 194 7.93 4.56 11.14
C GLY A 194 8.79 5.74 11.62
N GLN A 195 8.16 6.73 12.27
CA GLN A 195 8.88 7.84 12.89
C GLN A 195 9.76 7.39 14.06
N GLU A 196 9.26 6.51 14.93
CA GLU A 196 10.03 5.95 16.05
C GLU A 196 11.21 5.09 15.55
N PHE A 197 11.04 4.29 14.50
CA PHE A 197 12.11 3.54 13.85
C PHE A 197 13.21 4.47 13.32
N VAL A 198 12.84 5.52 12.57
CA VAL A 198 13.82 6.50 12.06
C VAL A 198 14.54 7.22 13.21
N LYS A 199 13.84 7.55 14.29
CA LYS A 199 14.42 8.20 15.47
C LYS A 199 15.32 7.27 16.28
N ASN A 200 15.00 5.98 16.34
CA ASN A 200 15.61 5.01 17.24
C ASN A 200 16.54 4.01 16.55
N ALA A 201 16.77 4.07 15.24
CA ALA A 201 17.70 3.20 14.52
C ALA A 201 19.14 3.77 14.58
N PRO A 202 20.00 3.35 15.53
CA PRO A 202 21.33 3.90 15.66
C PRO A 202 22.26 3.14 14.70
N GLY A 203 22.88 3.83 13.74
CA GLY A 203 24.01 3.30 12.96
C GLY A 203 23.70 2.55 11.66
N SER A 204 22.44 2.50 11.18
CA SER A 204 22.15 1.95 9.82
C SER A 204 22.45 2.94 8.69
N PHE A 205 22.56 4.23 8.99
CA PHE A 205 22.79 5.28 7.99
C PHE A 205 24.28 5.58 7.75
N ASP A 206 25.19 5.10 8.60
CA ASP A 206 26.65 5.27 8.42
C ASP A 206 27.20 4.50 7.20
N ARG A 207 26.40 3.62 6.58
CA ARG A 207 26.71 2.95 5.30
C ARG A 207 26.08 3.63 4.08
N LEU A 208 25.29 4.69 4.28
CA LEU A 208 24.66 5.48 3.23
C LEU A 208 25.43 6.77 2.93
N SER A 209 26.45 7.10 3.71
CA SER A 209 27.35 8.25 3.51
C SER A 209 28.22 8.15 2.25
N ASP A 210 28.32 6.96 1.63
CA ASP A 210 28.95 6.77 0.31
C ASP A 210 28.00 7.10 -0.87
N LEU A 211 26.73 7.38 -0.60
CA LEU A 211 25.79 7.94 -1.57
C LEU A 211 25.71 9.43 -1.30
N ASP A 212 26.33 10.23 -2.16
CA ASP A 212 26.34 11.70 -2.14
C ASP A 212 24.89 12.25 -2.24
N LEU A 213 24.16 12.17 -1.14
CA LEU A 213 22.85 12.75 -0.92
C LEU A 213 23.09 14.08 -0.24
N THR A 214 23.07 15.13 -1.06
CA THR A 214 23.24 16.53 -0.65
C THR A 214 22.37 16.87 0.56
N HIS A 215 23.01 17.60 1.48
CA HIS A 215 22.67 17.96 2.87
C HIS A 215 21.27 18.59 3.14
N ASP A 216 20.40 18.69 2.14
CA ASP A 216 19.13 19.45 2.21
C ASP A 216 17.91 18.59 2.61
N LEU A 217 18.08 17.26 2.76
CA LEU A 217 16.99 16.35 3.14
C LEU A 217 16.65 16.39 4.65
N LEU A 218 17.46 17.07 5.46
CA LEU A 218 17.39 17.04 6.92
C LEU A 218 16.88 18.32 7.58
N ASP A 219 16.58 19.38 6.83
CA ASP A 219 16.14 20.64 7.45
C ASP A 219 14.61 20.66 7.67
N LEU A 220 14.15 19.85 8.62
CA LEU A 220 12.87 20.07 9.27
C LEU A 220 13.09 21.15 10.34
N HIS A 221 12.72 22.39 9.99
CA HIS A 221 12.68 23.53 10.89
C HIS A 221 12.13 23.15 12.27
N SER A 222 13.01 23.14 13.26
CA SER A 222 12.62 23.20 14.67
C SER A 222 12.38 24.67 15.03
N PRO A 223 11.30 25.03 15.74
CA PRO A 223 11.16 26.39 16.23
C PRO A 223 12.20 26.61 17.34
N GLU A 224 13.15 27.49 17.06
CA GLU A 224 14.17 27.93 18.02
C GLU A 224 13.50 28.57 19.24
N ARG A 225 13.93 28.13 20.42
CA ARG A 225 13.70 28.82 21.69
C ARG A 225 14.75 29.92 21.81
N ASP A 226 14.37 31.16 21.52
CA ASP A 226 15.21 32.31 21.84
C ASP A 226 14.96 32.80 23.28
N HIS A 227 16.03 32.84 24.06
CA HIS A 227 16.12 33.60 25.30
C HIS A 227 16.72 34.99 25.03
N GLN A 228 15.94 36.02 25.41
CA GLN A 228 16.36 37.18 26.22
C GLN A 228 17.12 38.38 25.58
N MET A 229 16.40 39.51 25.47
CA MET A 229 16.80 40.90 25.80
C MET A 229 15.51 41.75 25.65
N GLY A 230 14.98 42.55 26.57
CA GLY A 230 15.55 43.33 27.66
C GLY A 230 15.35 44.82 27.35
N LEU A 231 14.22 45.45 27.73
CA LEU A 231 14.08 46.91 27.85
C LEU A 231 12.77 47.35 28.57
N ARG A 232 12.94 47.68 29.86
CA ARG A 232 12.47 48.85 30.63
C ARG A 232 11.01 49.38 30.52
N SER A 233 10.38 49.37 31.70
CA SER A 233 9.81 50.54 32.42
C SER A 233 8.45 51.12 31.98
N SER A 234 7.39 50.95 32.80
CA SER A 234 6.92 51.95 33.80
C SER A 234 5.43 51.76 34.21
N CYS A 235 5.18 51.94 35.53
CA CYS A 235 3.96 52.45 36.21
C CYS A 235 2.61 51.70 36.04
N SER A 236 1.70 51.55 37.02
CA SER A 236 1.57 51.98 38.42
C SER A 236 0.22 51.46 38.97
N GLN A 237 0.23 50.72 40.11
CA GLN A 237 -0.67 50.83 41.30
C GLN A 237 -2.23 50.68 41.16
N PRO A 238 -3.00 50.50 42.27
CA PRO A 238 -3.93 49.37 42.44
C PRO A 238 -5.41 49.76 42.74
N GLY A 239 -6.30 48.77 42.84
CA GLY A 239 -7.65 48.94 43.42
C GLY A 239 -8.59 47.78 43.05
N THR A 240 -8.78 46.80 43.94
CA THR A 240 -9.91 46.61 44.88
C THR A 240 -11.19 46.00 44.29
N GLY A 241 -11.47 44.77 44.72
CA GLY A 241 -12.79 44.34 45.22
C GLY A 241 -13.72 43.59 44.26
N GLY A 242 -14.00 42.31 44.57
CA GLY A 242 -15.26 41.68 44.15
C GLY A 242 -15.21 40.18 43.85
N HIS A 243 -15.58 39.38 44.86
CA HIS A 243 -16.20 38.04 44.79
C HIS A 243 -15.43 36.84 44.19
N ALA A 244 -14.96 35.99 45.12
CA ALA A 244 -14.68 34.58 44.88
C ALA A 244 -15.84 33.74 45.45
N SER A 245 -16.42 32.84 44.64
CA SER A 245 -16.49 31.40 44.88
C SER A 245 -17.47 30.69 43.92
N ASP A 246 -16.93 29.72 43.18
CA ASP A 246 -17.53 28.51 42.61
C ASP A 246 -18.60 28.56 41.50
N SER A 247 -18.12 28.53 40.26
CA SER A 247 -18.72 27.70 39.18
C SER A 247 -17.73 27.47 38.04
N ALA A 248 -16.87 26.46 38.16
CA ALA A 248 -16.12 25.91 37.04
C ALA A 248 -15.66 24.47 37.32
N LEU A 249 -16.61 23.56 37.57
CA LEU A 249 -16.35 22.13 37.69
C LEU A 249 -17.39 21.29 36.94
N LEU A 250 -17.77 21.65 35.71
CA LEU A 250 -18.76 20.86 34.93
C LEU A 250 -18.55 20.79 33.40
N MET A 251 -17.33 20.94 32.87
CA MET A 251 -17.15 20.82 31.41
C MET A 251 -15.88 20.10 30.94
N GLY A 252 -15.31 19.21 31.75
CA GLY A 252 -14.09 18.45 31.40
C GLY A 252 -14.22 16.92 31.37
N ARG A 253 -15.42 16.36 31.59
CA ARG A 253 -15.61 14.92 31.80
C ARG A 253 -16.37 14.17 30.70
N ARG A 254 -17.02 14.87 29.76
CA ARG A 254 -17.92 14.21 28.79
C ARG A 254 -17.25 13.74 27.48
N GLU A 255 -16.05 14.23 27.16
CA GLU A 255 -15.36 13.87 25.90
C GLU A 255 -14.35 12.72 26.05
N ARG A 256 -13.90 12.41 27.28
CA ARG A 256 -13.04 11.24 27.54
C ARG A 256 -13.84 9.94 27.61
N ASP A 257 -15.03 9.97 28.18
CA ASP A 257 -15.88 8.78 28.32
C ASP A 257 -16.38 8.23 26.96
N GLY A 258 -16.48 9.06 25.92
CA GLY A 258 -16.90 8.63 24.58
C GLY A 258 -15.81 7.92 23.76
N LEU A 259 -14.55 8.32 23.95
CA LEU A 259 -13.40 7.71 23.28
C LEU A 259 -13.05 6.36 23.92
N ASP A 260 -13.14 6.27 25.25
CA ASP A 260 -12.93 5.02 25.99
C ASP A 260 -14.03 3.99 25.69
N GLN A 261 -15.28 4.44 25.48
CA GLN A 261 -16.39 3.57 25.12
C GLN A 261 -16.30 3.04 23.68
N MET A 262 -15.77 3.83 22.73
CA MET A 262 -15.44 3.35 21.37
C MET A 262 -14.25 2.37 21.36
N LEU A 263 -13.19 2.63 22.13
CA LEU A 263 -12.04 1.74 22.26
C LEU A 263 -12.40 0.40 22.95
N SER A 264 -13.35 0.43 23.89
CA SER A 264 -13.88 -0.79 24.52
C SER A 264 -14.73 -1.65 23.57
N ALA A 265 -15.48 -1.03 22.65
CA ALA A 265 -16.28 -1.74 21.67
C ALA A 265 -15.41 -2.44 20.61
N VAL A 266 -14.29 -1.83 20.22
CA VAL A 266 -13.29 -2.45 19.32
C VAL A 266 -12.52 -3.58 20.03
N SER A 267 -12.26 -3.45 21.33
CA SER A 267 -11.65 -4.52 22.15
C SER A 267 -12.59 -5.69 22.43
N SER A 268 -13.91 -5.53 22.28
CA SER A 268 -14.90 -6.59 22.50
C SER A 268 -15.10 -7.53 21.30
N SER A 269 -14.42 -7.27 20.19
CA SER A 269 -14.42 -8.12 18.99
C SER A 269 -13.10 -8.89 18.85
N GLY A 270 -12.62 -9.49 19.94
CA GLY A 270 -11.53 -10.46 19.85
C GLY A 270 -11.98 -11.66 19.02
N PRO A 271 -11.12 -12.26 18.17
CA PRO A 271 -11.42 -13.57 17.62
C PRO A 271 -11.53 -14.52 18.80
N HIS A 272 -12.71 -15.14 18.95
CA HIS A 272 -12.93 -16.19 19.93
C HIS A 272 -12.10 -17.43 19.55
N LEU A 273 -10.82 -17.41 19.92
CA LEU A 273 -9.86 -18.50 19.73
C LEU A 273 -10.00 -19.51 20.88
N ASP A 274 -11.18 -20.13 20.99
CA ASP A 274 -11.35 -21.32 21.84
C ASP A 274 -10.78 -22.52 21.10
N MET A 275 -9.45 -22.73 21.21
CA MET A 275 -8.86 -24.00 20.77
C MET A 275 -7.57 -24.38 21.52
N LEU A 276 -7.50 -24.07 22.81
CA LEU A 276 -6.58 -24.80 23.69
C LEU A 276 -7.31 -26.05 24.18
N HIS A 277 -7.12 -27.19 23.51
CA HIS A 277 -7.13 -28.56 24.07
C HIS A 277 -7.34 -29.61 22.96
N ALA A 278 -6.25 -30.01 22.30
CA ALA A 278 -6.21 -31.31 21.61
C ALA A 278 -4.82 -31.93 21.76
N LYS A 279 -4.52 -32.45 22.95
CA LYS A 279 -3.41 -33.39 23.15
C LYS A 279 -3.77 -34.73 22.53
N ASN A 280 -2.90 -35.22 21.63
CA ASN A 280 -2.70 -36.61 21.20
C ASN A 280 -3.95 -37.43 20.80
N ILE A 281 -4.24 -37.62 19.50
CA ILE A 281 -4.94 -38.84 18.99
C ILE A 281 -4.69 -39.00 17.47
N THR A 282 -4.45 -40.25 17.07
CA THR A 282 -4.25 -40.82 15.71
C THR A 282 -5.21 -40.33 14.62
N CYS A 283 -4.64 -40.06 13.43
CA CYS A 283 -5.25 -39.37 12.28
C CYS A 283 -6.40 -40.13 11.60
N GLY A 284 -7.64 -39.63 11.71
CA GLY A 284 -8.83 -40.09 10.96
C GLY A 284 -9.24 -39.14 9.82
N ALA A 285 -10.16 -39.57 8.94
CA ALA A 285 -10.67 -38.76 7.81
C ALA A 285 -11.38 -37.46 8.24
N GLY A 286 -12.01 -37.44 9.42
CA GLY A 286 -12.66 -36.25 9.99
C GLY A 286 -11.67 -35.18 10.49
N GLN A 287 -10.52 -35.59 11.06
CA GLN A 287 -9.46 -34.65 11.47
C GLN A 287 -8.79 -33.99 10.26
N ARG A 288 -8.62 -34.73 9.16
CA ARG A 288 -8.05 -34.18 7.92
C ARG A 288 -8.90 -33.06 7.33
N HIS A 289 -10.23 -33.20 7.40
CA HIS A 289 -11.15 -32.15 6.94
C HIS A 289 -11.16 -30.93 7.90
N SER A 290 -10.88 -31.12 9.20
CA SER A 290 -10.70 -30.03 10.17
C SER A 290 -9.43 -29.23 9.89
N LEU A 291 -8.28 -29.92 9.76
CA LEU A 291 -6.98 -29.30 9.49
C LEU A 291 -6.96 -28.51 8.17
N GLN A 292 -7.59 -29.05 7.14
CA GLN A 292 -7.74 -28.36 5.85
C GLN A 292 -8.52 -27.05 5.99
N ARG A 293 -9.60 -27.07 6.76
CA ARG A 293 -10.40 -25.88 7.03
C ARG A 293 -9.65 -24.87 7.88
N GLU A 294 -8.96 -25.33 8.92
CA GLU A 294 -8.15 -24.49 9.82
C GLU A 294 -7.00 -23.81 9.07
N SER A 295 -6.19 -24.57 8.34
CA SER A 295 -5.08 -24.00 7.55
C SER A 295 -5.54 -23.01 6.47
N LEU A 296 -6.70 -23.27 5.84
CA LEU A 296 -7.32 -22.33 4.90
C LEU A 296 -7.78 -21.05 5.59
N CYS A 297 -8.43 -21.15 6.76
CA CYS A 297 -8.85 -20.01 7.55
C CYS A 297 -7.64 -19.19 8.04
N PHE A 298 -6.59 -19.85 8.47
CA PHE A 298 -5.33 -19.21 8.86
C PHE A 298 -4.75 -18.42 7.70
N MET A 299 -4.56 -19.05 6.54
CA MET A 299 -4.07 -18.38 5.33
C MET A 299 -4.95 -17.19 4.91
N LYS A 300 -6.28 -17.30 5.05
CA LYS A 300 -7.20 -16.18 4.81
C LYS A 300 -6.93 -15.03 5.78
N GLY A 301 -6.86 -15.32 7.08
CA GLY A 301 -6.57 -14.32 8.11
C GLY A 301 -5.26 -13.59 7.83
N VAL A 302 -4.16 -14.33 7.63
CA VAL A 302 -2.85 -13.73 7.33
C VAL A 302 -2.90 -12.86 6.06
N MET A 303 -3.55 -13.34 5.00
CA MET A 303 -3.67 -12.57 3.76
C MET A 303 -4.54 -11.32 3.95
N ASP A 304 -5.67 -11.42 4.62
CA ASP A 304 -6.56 -10.27 4.83
C ASP A 304 -5.88 -9.23 5.72
N GLU A 305 -5.24 -9.64 6.82
CA GLU A 305 -4.53 -8.70 7.67
C GLU A 305 -3.44 -7.93 6.93
N CYS A 306 -2.61 -8.63 6.13
CA CYS A 306 -1.47 -8.01 5.46
C CYS A 306 -1.81 -7.33 4.12
N THR A 307 -2.97 -7.60 3.52
CA THR A 307 -3.26 -7.14 2.15
C THR A 307 -4.62 -6.48 1.98
N HIS A 308 -5.54 -6.63 2.94
CA HIS A 308 -6.85 -6.02 2.80
C HIS A 308 -6.73 -4.49 2.89
N ILE A 309 -7.08 -3.79 1.82
CA ILE A 309 -6.89 -2.33 1.68
C ILE A 309 -7.57 -1.55 2.82
N ALA A 310 -8.65 -2.07 3.41
CA ALA A 310 -9.32 -1.43 4.54
C ALA A 310 -8.48 -1.36 5.84
N ASN A 311 -7.40 -2.13 5.93
CA ASN A 311 -6.47 -2.09 7.06
C ASN A 311 -5.42 -0.97 6.91
N PHE A 312 -5.47 -0.23 5.79
CA PHE A 312 -4.55 0.85 5.48
C PHE A 312 -5.28 2.20 5.44
N SER A 313 -4.51 3.28 5.57
CA SER A 313 -5.06 4.64 5.52
C SER A 313 -5.78 4.91 4.20
N VAL A 314 -6.85 5.70 4.28
CA VAL A 314 -7.57 6.15 3.09
C VAL A 314 -6.71 7.18 2.34
N PRO A 315 -6.53 7.06 1.01
CA PRO A 315 -5.82 8.07 0.22
C PRO A 315 -6.42 9.45 0.42
N VAL A 316 -5.58 10.50 0.37
CA VAL A 316 -5.98 11.88 0.69
C VAL A 316 -7.21 12.36 -0.08
N ASP A 317 -7.35 11.95 -1.34
CA ASP A 317 -8.52 12.27 -2.15
C ASP A 317 -8.99 11.07 -2.99
N PRO A 318 -9.96 10.29 -2.46
CA PRO A 318 -10.51 9.15 -3.17
C PRO A 318 -11.22 9.48 -4.49
N SER A 319 -11.62 10.74 -4.72
CA SER A 319 -12.30 11.13 -5.96
C SER A 319 -11.40 11.10 -7.20
N LEU A 320 -10.09 11.01 -6.99
CA LEU A 320 -9.06 10.83 -8.03
C LEU A 320 -8.86 9.36 -8.43
N ILE A 321 -9.52 8.43 -7.76
CA ILE A 321 -9.33 6.99 -7.94
C ILE A 321 -10.33 6.46 -8.96
N ILE A 322 -9.83 5.85 -10.03
CA ILE A 322 -10.64 5.19 -11.06
C ILE A 322 -10.23 3.72 -11.15
N ILE A 323 -11.03 2.85 -10.57
CA ILE A 323 -10.82 1.41 -10.56
C ILE A 323 -11.41 0.80 -11.82
N VAL A 324 -10.66 -0.07 -12.50
CA VAL A 324 -11.16 -0.75 -13.71
C VAL A 324 -11.30 -2.25 -13.44
N GLN A 325 -12.50 -2.81 -13.60
CA GLN A 325 -12.79 -4.21 -13.31
C GLN A 325 -13.31 -4.98 -14.51
N ALA A 326 -12.98 -6.26 -14.60
CA ALA A 326 -13.66 -7.19 -15.49
C ALA A 326 -14.95 -7.71 -14.81
N LYS A 327 -16.07 -7.75 -15.54
CA LYS A 327 -17.34 -8.28 -15.04
C LYS A 327 -17.22 -9.76 -14.70
N GLU A 328 -16.61 -10.54 -15.58
CA GLU A 328 -16.48 -11.99 -15.49
C GLU A 328 -15.07 -12.40 -14.98
N ASP A 329 -14.62 -11.76 -13.91
CA ASP A 329 -13.29 -12.01 -13.34
C ASP A 329 -13.28 -13.26 -12.45
N ALA A 330 -12.66 -14.34 -12.94
CA ALA A 330 -12.45 -15.57 -12.18
C ALA A 330 -11.15 -15.58 -11.35
N TYR A 331 -10.23 -14.64 -11.61
CA TYR A 331 -8.97 -14.53 -10.86
C TYR A 331 -9.16 -13.84 -9.53
N ILE A 332 -10.05 -12.86 -9.48
CA ILE A 332 -10.30 -12.07 -8.28
C ILE A 332 -11.77 -12.15 -7.92
N PRO A 333 -12.17 -13.21 -7.18
CA PRO A 333 -13.52 -13.33 -6.66
C PRO A 333 -13.84 -12.16 -5.74
N ARG A 334 -15.04 -11.59 -5.93
CA ARG A 334 -15.54 -10.43 -5.16
C ARG A 334 -16.64 -10.80 -4.16
N THR A 335 -17.11 -12.05 -4.15
CA THR A 335 -18.16 -12.51 -3.25
C THR A 335 -17.65 -12.51 -1.80
N GLY A 336 -18.40 -11.88 -0.90
CA GLY A 336 -18.06 -11.85 0.53
C GLY A 336 -16.90 -10.91 0.88
N VAL A 337 -16.49 -10.04 -0.04
CA VAL A 337 -15.42 -9.07 0.16
C VAL A 337 -15.98 -7.66 0.06
N ARG A 338 -15.58 -6.77 0.97
CA ARG A 338 -16.01 -5.37 0.99
C ARG A 338 -15.74 -4.67 -0.33
N SER A 339 -16.64 -3.78 -0.77
CA SER A 339 -16.42 -3.03 -2.02
C SER A 339 -15.41 -1.90 -1.84
N LEU A 340 -14.68 -1.56 -2.91
CA LEU A 340 -13.74 -0.42 -2.87
C LEU A 340 -14.45 0.91 -2.63
N GLN A 341 -15.70 1.07 -3.06
CA GLN A 341 -16.47 2.29 -2.79
C GLN A 341 -16.82 2.46 -1.31
N GLU A 342 -17.01 1.36 -0.58
CA GLU A 342 -17.22 1.43 0.87
C GLU A 342 -15.94 1.76 1.64
N ILE A 343 -14.78 1.30 1.14
CA ILE A 343 -13.49 1.57 1.76
C ILE A 343 -13.01 2.98 1.41
N TRP A 344 -13.20 3.40 0.16
CA TRP A 344 -12.78 4.68 -0.40
C TRP A 344 -13.99 5.42 -1.00
N PRO A 345 -14.79 6.10 -0.16
CA PRO A 345 -15.97 6.83 -0.62
C PRO A 345 -15.62 7.89 -1.66
N GLY A 346 -16.31 7.87 -2.80
CA GLY A 346 -16.08 8.81 -3.90
C GLY A 346 -15.18 8.29 -5.02
N CYS A 347 -14.55 7.11 -4.87
CA CYS A 347 -13.88 6.47 -6.00
C CYS A 347 -14.87 6.01 -7.08
N GLU A 348 -14.41 5.99 -8.33
CA GLU A 348 -15.18 5.46 -9.45
C GLU A 348 -14.78 4.02 -9.75
N VAL A 349 -15.75 3.14 -10.04
CA VAL A 349 -15.49 1.81 -10.59
C VAL A 349 -16.07 1.68 -12.00
N ARG A 350 -15.20 1.38 -12.96
CA ARG A 350 -15.54 1.11 -14.36
C ARG A 350 -15.54 -0.38 -14.63
N TYR A 351 -16.67 -0.91 -15.08
CA TYR A 351 -16.80 -2.32 -15.44
C TYR A 351 -16.58 -2.55 -16.94
N LEU A 352 -15.73 -3.51 -17.25
CA LEU A 352 -15.42 -3.98 -18.60
C LEU A 352 -16.11 -5.31 -18.86
N ASN A 353 -16.65 -5.46 -20.08
CA ASN A 353 -17.15 -6.75 -20.54
C ASN A 353 -15.99 -7.72 -20.81
N GLY A 354 -16.15 -8.98 -20.41
CA GLY A 354 -15.12 -10.03 -20.47
C GLY A 354 -14.53 -10.37 -19.11
N GLY A 355 -13.55 -11.29 -19.12
CA GLY A 355 -12.85 -11.76 -17.94
C GLY A 355 -11.44 -11.19 -17.81
N HIS A 356 -10.75 -11.55 -16.72
CA HIS A 356 -9.44 -11.01 -16.36
C HIS A 356 -8.41 -11.07 -17.50
N VAL A 357 -8.24 -12.25 -18.09
CA VAL A 357 -7.23 -12.49 -19.14
C VAL A 357 -7.58 -11.77 -20.44
N SER A 358 -8.84 -11.83 -20.87
CA SER A 358 -9.26 -11.13 -22.09
C SER A 358 -9.20 -9.61 -21.94
N ALA A 359 -9.53 -9.09 -20.76
CA ALA A 359 -9.34 -7.68 -20.43
C ALA A 359 -7.86 -7.28 -20.47
N TYR A 360 -6.98 -8.06 -19.83
CA TYR A 360 -5.53 -7.83 -19.84
C TYR A 360 -4.94 -7.83 -21.26
N LEU A 361 -5.42 -8.71 -22.14
CA LEU A 361 -4.90 -8.85 -23.51
C LEU A 361 -5.46 -7.84 -24.51
N PHE A 362 -6.69 -7.34 -24.31
CA PHE A 362 -7.39 -6.58 -25.36
C PHE A 362 -7.98 -5.23 -24.92
N LYS A 363 -7.92 -4.84 -23.63
CA LYS A 363 -8.59 -3.63 -23.11
C LYS A 363 -7.65 -2.55 -22.61
N GLN A 364 -6.39 -2.57 -23.02
CA GLN A 364 -5.35 -1.61 -22.61
C GLN A 364 -5.69 -0.17 -22.99
N GLY A 365 -6.43 0.04 -24.10
CA GLY A 365 -6.95 1.36 -24.45
C GLY A 365 -7.88 1.94 -23.38
N LEU A 366 -8.72 1.10 -22.77
CA LEU A 366 -9.61 1.52 -21.68
C LEU A 366 -8.85 1.79 -20.38
N PHE A 367 -7.79 1.03 -20.11
CA PHE A 367 -6.90 1.33 -18.98
C PHE A 367 -6.21 2.69 -19.14
N ARG A 368 -5.71 2.99 -20.35
CA ARG A 368 -5.11 4.30 -20.65
C ARG A 368 -6.12 5.44 -20.54
N GLN A 369 -7.35 5.24 -21.03
CA GLN A 369 -8.40 6.24 -20.89
C GLN A 369 -8.70 6.55 -19.42
N ALA A 370 -8.79 5.52 -18.57
CA ALA A 370 -8.96 5.73 -17.13
C ALA A 370 -7.80 6.51 -16.50
N ILE A 371 -6.56 6.28 -16.94
CA ILE A 371 -5.40 7.08 -16.51
C ILE A 371 -5.57 8.54 -16.92
N TYR A 372 -5.94 8.83 -18.16
CA TYR A 372 -6.09 10.21 -18.63
C TYR A 372 -7.21 10.93 -17.87
N ASP A 373 -8.36 10.29 -17.70
CA ASP A 373 -9.49 10.88 -16.99
C ASP A 373 -9.16 11.20 -15.52
N ALA A 374 -8.40 10.33 -14.84
CA ALA A 374 -7.98 10.56 -13.45
C ALA A 374 -6.99 11.74 -13.34
N TYR A 375 -6.09 11.87 -14.31
CA TYR A 375 -5.17 13.01 -14.37
C TYR A 375 -5.88 14.32 -14.70
N ASP A 376 -6.86 14.29 -15.60
CA ASP A 376 -7.66 15.47 -15.92
C ASP A 376 -8.48 15.92 -14.70
N ARG A 377 -9.04 14.98 -13.92
CA ARG A 377 -9.68 15.29 -12.62
C ARG A 377 -8.73 15.97 -11.66
N PHE A 378 -7.51 15.45 -11.55
CA PHE A 378 -6.50 16.04 -10.69
C PHE A 378 -6.16 17.46 -11.13
N LEU A 379 -5.90 17.68 -12.41
CA LEU A 379 -5.58 19.00 -12.95
C LEU A 379 -6.74 19.99 -12.78
N GLN A 380 -7.99 19.55 -12.88
CA GLN A 380 -9.16 20.41 -12.65
C GLN A 380 -9.28 20.82 -11.18
N LYS A 381 -9.10 19.86 -10.25
CA LYS A 381 -9.30 20.09 -8.82
C LYS A 381 -8.11 20.76 -8.14
N TYR A 382 -6.90 20.49 -8.64
CA TYR A 382 -5.63 20.89 -8.03
C TYR A 382 -4.77 21.74 -8.98
N SER A 383 -5.40 22.53 -9.86
CA SER A 383 -4.71 23.41 -10.83
C SER A 383 -3.76 24.44 -10.18
N SER A 384 -3.90 24.71 -8.88
CA SER A 384 -3.12 25.67 -8.11
C SER A 384 -2.03 25.06 -7.22
N LEU A 385 -1.85 23.72 -7.24
CA LEU A 385 -0.81 23.02 -6.48
C LEU A 385 0.54 23.00 -7.19
#